data_AF-A0A950L281-F1
#
_entry.id   AF-A0A950L281-F1
#
_cell.length_a   1.000
_cell.length_b   1.000
_cell.length_c   1.000
_cell.angle_alpha   90.00
_cell.angle_beta   90.00
_cell.angle_gamma   90.00
#
_symmetry.space_group_name_H-M   'P 1'
#
loop_
_entity.id
_entity.type
_entity.pdbx_description
1 polymer ?
#
loop_
_entity_poly.entity_id
_entity_poly.type
_entity_poly.pdbx_seq_one_letter_code
_entity_poly.pdbx_strand_id
1 'polypeptide(L)' 'MTPSQEKEILSKEEKLVSLVHIYLELHLPLQVAMEAAAADLLNLDRCELVEEAA' A
#
# COMPACT_ATOMS: atom_id res chain seq x y z
N MET A 1 -10.20 27.42 12.42
CA MET A 1 -9.36 26.77 11.39
C MET A 1 -9.34 25.29 11.72
N THR A 2 -10.22 24.51 11.11
CA THR A 2 -10.15 23.06 11.22
C THR A 2 -9.05 22.60 10.25
N PRO A 3 -8.03 21.86 10.67
CA PRO A 3 -7.14 21.23 9.71
C PRO A 3 -7.99 20.19 8.99
N SER A 4 -8.40 20.48 7.76
CA SER A 4 -8.84 19.44 6.85
C SER A 4 -7.65 18.50 6.76
N GLN A 5 -7.73 17.35 7.43
CA GLN A 5 -6.79 16.26 7.27
C GLN A 5 -7.01 15.75 5.85
N GLU A 6 -6.42 16.43 4.87
CA GLU A 6 -6.20 15.86 3.54
C GLU A 6 -5.37 14.61 3.80
N LYS A 7 -6.01 13.43 3.74
CA LYS A 7 -5.30 12.16 3.62
C LYS A 7 -4.37 12.35 2.42
N GLU A 8 -3.07 12.48 2.66
CA GLU A 8 -2.08 12.36 1.60
C GLU A 8 -2.24 10.97 1.00
N ILE A 9 -2.84 10.91 -0.19
CA ILE A 9 -2.99 9.67 -0.94
C ILE A 9 -1.62 9.39 -1.54
N LEU A 10 -0.89 8.46 -0.93
CA LEU A 10 0.35 7.95 -1.49
C LEU A 10 0.10 7.40 -2.90
N SER A 11 0.99 7.71 -3.82
CA SER A 11 1.00 7.11 -5.15
C SER A 11 1.17 5.60 -5.07
N LYS A 12 0.81 4.90 -6.15
CA LYS A 12 0.95 3.45 -6.22
C LYS A 12 2.40 2.98 -6.03
N GLU A 13 3.36 3.73 -6.56
CA GLU A 13 4.79 3.46 -6.37
C GLU A 13 5.23 3.67 -4.92
N GLU A 14 4.78 4.73 -4.26
CA GLU A 14 5.08 4.98 -2.85
C GLU A 14 4.50 3.88 -1.96
N LYS A 15 3.23 3.50 -2.18
CA LYS A 15 2.60 2.37 -1.47
C LYS A 15 3.39 1.07 -1.66
N LEU A 16 3.85 0.79 -2.88
CA LEU A 16 4.67 -0.39 -3.18
C LEU A 16 6.00 -0.37 -2.43
N VAL A 17 6.72 0.76 -2.47
CA VAL A 17 8.01 0.91 -1.78
C VAL A 17 7.85 0.74 -0.27
N SER A 18 6.81 1.33 0.33
CA SER A 18 6.51 1.16 1.74
C SER A 18 6.24 -0.30 2.11
N LEU A 19 5.44 -1.02 1.31
CA LEU A 19 5.14 -2.44 1.54
C LEU A 19 6.40 -3.31 1.42
N VAL A 20 7.23 -3.10 0.38
CA VAL A 20 8.50 -3.82 0.23
C VAL A 20 9.40 -3.58 1.44
N HIS A 21 9.49 -2.34 1.92
CA HIS A 21 10.29 -2.01 3.09
C HIS A 21 9.82 -2.78 4.33
N ILE A 22 8.52 -2.81 4.60
CA ILE A 22 7.92 -3.56 5.72
C ILE A 22 8.28 -5.05 5.63
N TYR A 23 8.18 -5.68 4.46
CA TYR A 23 8.52 -7.10 4.32
C TYR A 23 10.02 -7.38 4.47
N LEU A 24 10.88 -6.44 4.04
CA LEU A 24 12.31 -6.54 4.29
C LEU A 24 12.64 -6.44 5.79
N GLU A 25 11.94 -5.59 6.54
CA GLU A 25 12.04 -5.54 8.01
C GLU A 25 11.61 -6.85 8.67
N LEU A 26 10.66 -7.57 8.07
CA LEU A 26 10.26 -8.93 8.47
C LEU A 26 11.25 -10.01 8.00
N HIS A 27 12.42 -9.63 7.49
CA HIS A 27 13.48 -10.52 6.99
C HIS A 27 13.07 -11.43 5.83
N LEU A 28 12.07 -11.04 5.03
CA LEU A 28 11.79 -11.74 3.78
C LEU A 28 12.93 -11.50 2.76
N PRO A 29 13.29 -12.50 1.95
CA PRO A 29 14.17 -12.27 0.79
C PRO A 29 13.56 -11.23 -0.14
N LEU A 30 14.38 -10.36 -0.75
CA LEU A 30 13.92 -9.23 -1.57
C LEU A 30 12.88 -9.64 -2.64
N GLN A 31 13.12 -10.74 -3.34
CA GLN A 31 12.18 -11.24 -4.35
C GLN A 31 10.80 -11.56 -3.75
N VAL A 32 10.76 -12.19 -2.58
CA VAL A 32 9.53 -12.56 -1.88
C VAL A 32 8.83 -11.30 -1.33
N ALA A 33 9.59 -10.34 -0.81
CA ALA A 33 9.07 -9.05 -0.37
C ALA A 33 8.42 -8.26 -1.52
N MET A 34 9.03 -8.26 -2.70
CA MET A 34 8.47 -7.62 -3.90
C MET A 34 7.18 -8.29 -4.38
N GLU A 35 7.15 -9.62 -4.40
CA GLU A 35 5.95 -10.38 -4.80
C GLU A 35 4.80 -10.20 -3.81
N ALA A 36 5.08 -10.25 -2.51
CA ALA A 36 4.10 -10.02 -1.45
C ALA A 36 3.53 -8.59 -1.51
N ALA A 37 4.39 -7.58 -1.68
CA ALA A 37 3.98 -6.18 -1.79
C ALA A 37 3.12 -5.93 -3.03
N ALA A 38 3.45 -6.53 -4.18
CA ALA A 38 2.63 -6.41 -5.37
C ALA A 38 1.25 -7.06 -5.19
N ALA A 39 1.18 -8.23 -4.55
CA ALA A 39 -0.08 -8.90 -4.27
C ALA A 39 -0.98 -8.10 -3.31
N ASP A 40 -0.42 -7.55 -2.24
CA ASP A 40 -1.18 -6.77 -1.27
C ASP A 40 -1.61 -5.41 -1.84
N LEU A 41 -0.79 -4.78 -2.70
CA LEU A 41 -1.17 -3.56 -3.40
C LEU A 41 -2.36 -3.76 -4.35
N LEU A 42 -2.43 -4.91 -5.04
CA LEU A 42 -3.59 -5.27 -5.85
C LEU A 42 -4.86 -5.48 -5.01
N ASN A 43 -4.72 -5.97 -3.78
CA ASN A 43 -5.85 -6.15 -2.86
C ASN A 43 -6.31 -4.82 -2.27
N LEU A 44 -5.40 -3.88 -1.98
CA LEU A 44 -5.73 -2.53 -1.55
C LEU A 44 -6.55 -1.78 -2.61
N ASP A 45 -6.13 -1.83 -3.88
CA ASP A 45 -6.88 -1.24 -5.00
C ASP A 45 -8.31 -1.82 -5.10
N ARG A 46 -8.49 -3.11 -4.78
CA ARG A 46 -9.81 -3.77 -4.78
C ARG A 46 -10.69 -3.37 -3.61
N CYS A 47 -10.12 -3.08 -2.44
CA CYS A 47 -10.89 -2.63 -1.28
C CYS A 47 -11.35 -1.17 -1.42
N GLU A 48 -10.50 -0.29 -1.96
CA GLU A 48 -10.86 1.12 -2.21
C GLU A 48 -12.07 1.23 -3.19
N LEU A 49 -12.14 0.36 -4.21
CA LEU A 49 -13.29 0.30 -5.14
C LEU A 49 -14.62 -0.15 -4.50
N VAL A 50 -14.59 -0.85 -3.37
CA VAL A 50 -15.80 -1.31 -2.67
C VAL A 50 -16.35 -0.21 -1.75
N GLU A 51 -15.49 0.65 -1.21
CA GLU A 51 -15.90 1.77 -0.35
C GLU A 51 -16.52 2.94 -1.14
N GLU A 52 -16.16 3.13 -2.41
CA GLU A 52 -16.78 4.17 -3.27
C GLU A 52 -18.16 3.78 -3.85
N ALA A 53 -18.56 2.51 -3.77
CA ALA A 53 -19.80 1.99 -4.34
C ALA A 53 -20.96 1.84 -3.34
N ALA A 54 -20.80 2.29 -2.08
CA ALA A 54 -21.74 2.12 -0.98
C ALA A 54 -22.42 3.42 -0.53
#